data_AF-A0AAD8YJI6-F1
#
_entry.id   AF-A0AAD8YJI6-F1
#
_cell.length_a   1.000
_cell.length_b   1.000
_cell.length_c   1.000
_cell.angle_alpha   90.00
_cell.angle_beta   90.00
_cell.angle_gamma   90.00
#
_symmetry.space_group_name_H-M   'P 1'
#
loop_
_entity.id
_entity.type
_entity.pdbx_description
1 polymer ?
#
loop_
_entity_poly.entity_id
_entity_poly.type
_entity_poly.pdbx_seq_one_letter_code
_entity_poly.pdbx_strand_id
1 'polypeptide(L)'
;MLFIKIHTAMNADAESDTMMCCAACGTPEVDDVKLKDCSACKLVRYCGVQCQRDHRPQHERDCKKRAAELRDEILFKQPESSHLGGCPICCLPLSIDPDRSTLMSCCCKLICDGCEYANQIRERKEKLDHTCPFCRHPHQNRRKKGIGML
;
A
#
# COMPACT_ATOMS: atom_id res chain seq x y z
N MET A 1 13.58 18.24 1.93
CA MET A 1 13.69 17.44 0.69
C MET A 1 12.41 16.62 0.57
N LEU A 2 11.50 17.10 -0.26
CA LEU A 2 10.12 16.65 -0.37
C LEU A 2 10.06 15.57 -1.47
N PHE A 3 10.10 14.29 -1.13
CA PHE A 3 9.83 13.22 -2.10
C PHE A 3 8.32 13.06 -2.28
N ILE A 4 7.71 14.00 -3.01
CA ILE A 4 6.42 13.77 -3.64
C ILE A 4 6.67 12.73 -4.74
N LYS A 5 6.33 11.46 -4.48
CA LYS A 5 6.14 10.50 -5.56
C LYS A 5 4.87 10.91 -6.29
N ILE A 6 5.05 11.75 -7.31
CA ILE A 6 4.05 11.99 -8.34
C ILE A 6 3.67 10.60 -8.86
N HIS A 7 2.42 10.21 -8.62
CA HIS A 7 1.84 9.01 -9.20
C HIS A 7 1.66 9.29 -10.69
N THR A 8 2.75 9.21 -11.45
CA THR A 8 2.71 9.20 -12.90
C THR A 8 1.88 7.97 -13.27
N ALA A 9 0.70 8.19 -13.84
CA ALA A 9 -0.01 7.15 -14.56
C ALA A 9 0.94 6.65 -15.66
N MET A 10 1.54 5.50 -15.43
CA MET A 10 2.33 4.81 -16.45
C MET A 10 1.31 4.33 -17.48
N ASN A 11 1.40 4.92 -18.67
CA ASN A 11 0.65 4.52 -19.85
C ASN A 11 0.78 3.01 -20.05
N ALA A 12 -0.34 2.40 -20.39
CA ALA A 12 -0.48 0.98 -20.69
C ALA A 12 0.65 0.50 -21.60
N ASP A 13 1.48 -0.39 -21.05
CA ASP A 13 2.48 -1.11 -21.82
C ASP A 13 1.77 -1.86 -22.95
N ALA A 14 2.23 -1.62 -24.18
CA ALA A 14 1.84 -2.40 -25.33
C ALA A 14 2.10 -3.87 -25.03
N GLU A 15 1.07 -4.72 -25.16
CA GLU A 15 1.17 -6.16 -25.06
C GLU A 15 2.14 -6.67 -26.13
N SER A 16 3.43 -6.73 -25.78
CA SER A 16 4.36 -7.59 -26.46
C SER A 16 3.97 -9.00 -26.08
N ASP A 17 3.22 -9.65 -26.96
CA ASP A 17 2.90 -11.07 -26.96
C ASP A 17 4.20 -11.89 -27.07
N THR A 18 5.01 -11.82 -26.01
CA THR A 18 6.26 -12.53 -25.89
C THR A 18 5.87 -13.98 -25.67
N MET A 19 5.90 -14.77 -26.75
CA MET A 19 5.64 -16.20 -26.71
C MET A 19 6.48 -16.84 -25.60
N MET A 20 5.81 -17.42 -24.61
CA MET A 20 6.47 -17.98 -23.43
C MET A 20 7.02 -19.35 -23.79
N CYS A 21 8.33 -19.55 -23.64
CA CYS A 21 8.99 -20.80 -24.04
C CYS A 21 9.58 -21.54 -22.84
N CYS A 22 9.69 -22.86 -22.99
CA CYS A 22 10.47 -23.69 -22.07
C CYS A 22 11.92 -23.22 -22.07
N ALA A 23 12.45 -22.88 -20.90
CA ALA A 23 13.82 -22.36 -20.76
C ALA A 23 14.91 -23.38 -21.12
N ALA A 24 14.58 -24.67 -21.19
CA ALA A 24 15.53 -25.73 -21.54
C ALA A 24 15.54 -26.06 -23.03
N CYS A 25 14.36 -26.27 -23.63
CA CYS A 25 14.23 -26.79 -25.00
C CYS A 25 13.64 -25.78 -26.00
N GLY A 26 13.26 -24.59 -25.53
CA GLY A 26 12.68 -23.54 -26.38
C GLY A 26 11.27 -23.82 -26.89
N THR A 27 10.65 -24.94 -26.52
CA THR A 27 9.27 -25.25 -26.92
C THR A 27 8.32 -24.17 -26.40
N PRO A 28 7.54 -23.54 -27.29
CA PRO A 28 6.60 -22.53 -26.87
C PRO A 28 5.41 -23.12 -26.14
N GLU A 29 4.80 -22.31 -25.28
CA GLU A 29 3.48 -22.54 -24.70
C GLU A 29 2.43 -22.39 -25.81
N VAL A 30 1.87 -23.51 -26.23
CA VAL A 30 0.76 -23.64 -27.19
C VAL A 30 -0.34 -24.46 -26.53
N ASP A 31 -1.51 -24.57 -27.15
CA ASP A 31 -2.69 -25.21 -26.54
C ASP A 31 -2.41 -26.62 -25.94
N ASP A 32 -1.53 -27.40 -26.58
CA ASP A 32 -1.17 -28.76 -26.14
C ASP A 32 0.00 -28.82 -25.13
N VAL A 33 0.72 -27.72 -24.92
CA VAL A 33 1.94 -27.67 -24.08
C VAL A 33 1.80 -26.63 -22.99
N LYS A 34 1.42 -27.10 -21.79
CA LYS A 34 1.36 -26.25 -20.59
C LYS A 34 2.72 -26.13 -19.92
N LEU A 35 3.27 -24.92 -19.84
CA LEU A 35 4.52 -24.68 -19.13
C LEU A 35 4.26 -24.53 -17.63
N LYS A 36 5.26 -24.89 -16.81
CA LYS A 36 5.23 -24.77 -15.36
C LYS A 36 6.39 -23.89 -14.90
N ASP A 37 6.09 -22.91 -14.06
CA ASP A 37 7.14 -22.07 -13.45
C ASP A 37 8.07 -22.90 -12.57
N CYS A 38 9.34 -22.50 -12.53
CA CYS A 38 10.27 -22.93 -11.49
C CYS A 38 9.69 -22.58 -10.12
N SER A 39 9.46 -23.59 -9.27
CA SER A 39 8.81 -23.40 -7.97
C SER A 39 9.58 -22.50 -7.00
N ALA A 40 10.91 -22.41 -7.15
CA ALA A 40 11.77 -21.62 -6.27
C ALA A 40 11.84 -20.14 -6.69
N CYS A 41 12.13 -19.85 -7.96
CA CYS A 41 12.43 -18.48 -8.40
C CYS A 41 11.32 -17.80 -9.20
N LYS A 42 10.34 -18.55 -9.73
CA LYS A 42 9.23 -18.05 -10.55
C LYS A 42 9.64 -17.26 -11.82
N LEU A 43 10.91 -17.29 -12.22
CA LEU A 43 11.44 -16.53 -13.37
C LEU A 43 11.38 -17.27 -14.70
N VAL A 44 11.52 -18.60 -14.67
CA VAL A 44 11.62 -19.43 -15.86
C VAL A 44 10.57 -20.52 -15.82
N ARG A 45 10.17 -21.00 -17.00
CA ARG A 45 9.15 -22.04 -17.15
C ARG A 45 9.69 -23.26 -17.87
N TYR A 46 9.09 -24.41 -17.62
CA TYR A 46 9.46 -25.68 -18.23
C TYR A 46 8.24 -26.47 -18.67
N CYS A 47 8.31 -27.15 -19.81
CA CYS A 47 7.26 -28.07 -20.26
C CYS A 47 7.19 -29.36 -19.42
N GLY A 48 8.22 -29.63 -18.60
CA GLY A 48 8.24 -30.81 -17.73
C GLY A 48 9.43 -30.86 -16.78
N VAL A 49 9.41 -31.84 -15.88
CA VAL A 49 10.45 -32.05 -14.85
C VAL A 49 11.80 -32.39 -15.49
N GLN A 50 11.81 -33.08 -16.63
CA GLN A 50 13.05 -33.42 -17.33
C GLN A 50 13.80 -32.16 -17.78
N CYS A 51 13.13 -31.29 -18.54
CA CYS A 51 13.67 -29.98 -18.93
C CYS A 51 14.14 -29.14 -17.74
N GLN A 52 13.41 -29.17 -16.61
CA GLN A 52 13.83 -28.48 -15.40
C GLN A 52 15.13 -29.05 -14.81
N ARG A 53 15.31 -30.37 -14.82
CA ARG A 53 16.53 -31.04 -14.33
C ARG A 53 17.71 -30.77 -15.25
N ASP A 54 17.49 -30.82 -16.56
CA ASP A 54 18.53 -30.63 -17.57
C ASP A 54 19.06 -29.19 -17.58
N HIS A 55 18.18 -28.20 -17.39
CA HIS A 55 18.57 -26.78 -17.31
C HIS A 55 19.07 -26.36 -15.92
N ARG A 56 18.99 -27.23 -14.91
CA ARG A 56 19.36 -26.91 -13.53
C ARG A 56 20.79 -26.36 -13.40
N PRO A 57 21.83 -26.94 -14.05
CA PRO A 57 23.20 -26.46 -13.90
C PRO A 57 23.40 -25.01 -14.39
N GLN A 58 22.71 -24.60 -15.46
CA GLN A 58 22.76 -23.24 -15.99
C GLN A 58 21.93 -22.28 -15.14
N HIS A 59 20.80 -22.75 -14.63
CA HIS A 59 19.84 -21.92 -13.89
C HIS A 59 20.16 -21.72 -12.41
N GLU A 60 20.86 -22.66 -11.76
CA GLU A 60 20.91 -22.77 -10.29
C GLU A 60 21.35 -21.50 -9.57
N ARG A 61 22.40 -20.81 -10.08
CA ARG A 61 22.91 -19.59 -9.46
C ARG A 61 21.85 -18.49 -9.44
N ASP A 62 21.24 -18.25 -10.59
CA ASP A 62 20.25 -17.17 -10.76
C ASP A 62 18.94 -17.55 -10.06
N CYS A 63 18.60 -18.84 -10.03
CA CYS A 63 17.51 -19.41 -9.25
C CYS A 63 17.64 -19.08 -7.76
N LYS A 64 18.81 -19.37 -7.17
CA LYS A 64 19.08 -19.12 -5.74
C LYS A 64 19.02 -17.64 -5.41
N LYS A 65 19.61 -16.79 -6.26
CA LYS A 65 19.59 -15.34 -6.08
C LYS A 65 18.15 -14.82 -6.03
N ARG A 66 17.34 -15.15 -7.04
CA ARG A 66 15.94 -14.73 -7.08
C ARG A 66 15.10 -15.33 -5.95
N ALA A 67 15.33 -16.59 -5.58
CA ALA A 67 14.63 -17.19 -4.46
C ALA A 67 14.93 -16.45 -3.13
N ALA A 68 16.16 -15.95 -2.96
CA ALA A 68 16.50 -15.09 -1.83
C ALA A 68 15.80 -13.73 -1.92
N GLU A 69 15.78 -13.08 -3.08
CA GLU A 69 15.05 -11.82 -3.31
C GLU A 69 13.55 -11.97 -3.00
N LEU A 70 12.90 -13.02 -3.51
CA LEU A 70 11.48 -13.30 -3.23
C LEU A 70 11.22 -13.54 -1.75
N ARG A 71 12.14 -14.20 -1.05
CA ARG A 71 12.05 -14.40 0.41
C ARG A 71 12.12 -13.06 1.13
N ASP A 72 13.06 -12.20 0.75
CA ASP A 72 13.20 -10.87 1.34
C ASP A 72 11.98 -10.00 1.04
N GLU A 73 11.42 -10.06 -0.18
CA GLU A 73 10.16 -9.39 -0.52
C GLU A 73 9.03 -9.85 0.40
N ILE A 74 8.84 -11.16 0.61
CA ILE A 74 7.78 -11.68 1.49
C ILE A 74 8.00 -11.22 2.94
N LEU A 75 9.24 -11.19 3.41
CA LEU A 75 9.57 -10.83 4.80
C LEU A 75 9.49 -9.32 5.06
N PHE A 76 9.83 -8.49 4.09
CA PHE A 76 10.01 -7.04 4.27
C PHE A 76 8.96 -6.18 3.54
N LYS A 77 8.06 -6.78 2.75
CA LYS A 77 6.96 -6.04 2.12
C LYS A 77 6.07 -5.40 3.19
N GLN A 78 6.02 -4.07 3.17
CA GLN A 78 5.15 -3.30 4.04
C GLN A 78 3.67 -3.57 3.67
N PRO A 79 2.77 -3.70 4.65
CA PRO A 79 1.34 -3.83 4.40
C PRO A 79 0.77 -2.56 3.75
N GLU A 80 -0.33 -2.71 3.00
CA GLU A 80 -1.00 -1.58 2.31
C GLU A 80 -1.60 -0.54 3.26
N SER A 81 -1.79 -0.90 4.53
CA SER A 81 -2.29 -0.01 5.58
C SER A 81 -1.42 -0.05 6.82
N SER A 82 -1.40 1.06 7.56
CA SER A 82 -0.77 1.11 8.87
C SER A 82 -1.61 0.38 9.91
N HIS A 83 -1.00 0.00 11.04
CA HIS A 83 -1.71 -0.55 12.20
C HIS A 83 -2.74 0.44 12.80
N LEU A 84 -2.66 1.73 12.42
CA LEU A 84 -3.61 2.77 12.81
C LEU A 84 -4.91 2.69 12.01
N GLY A 85 -4.93 1.91 10.91
CA GLY A 85 -6.11 1.75 10.05
C GLY A 85 -6.32 2.93 9.11
N GLY A 86 -7.58 3.17 8.74
CA GLY A 86 -7.97 4.26 7.85
C GLY A 86 -8.65 5.42 8.60
N CYS A 87 -8.57 6.62 8.04
CA CYS A 87 -9.31 7.77 8.54
C CYS A 87 -10.82 7.50 8.43
N PRO A 88 -11.61 7.65 9.50
CA PRO A 88 -13.03 7.32 9.48
C PRO A 88 -13.91 8.33 8.70
N ILE A 89 -13.30 9.36 8.11
CA ILE A 89 -13.99 10.39 7.32
C ILE A 89 -13.74 10.19 5.82
N CYS A 90 -12.50 9.99 5.40
CA CYS A 90 -12.14 9.84 3.97
C CYS A 90 -11.74 8.41 3.58
N CYS A 91 -11.69 7.48 4.53
CA CYS A 91 -11.33 6.08 4.34
C CYS A 91 -9.91 5.84 3.79
N LEU A 92 -9.06 6.87 3.75
CA LEU A 92 -7.65 6.74 3.35
C LEU A 92 -6.81 6.21 4.51
N PRO A 93 -5.74 5.43 4.24
CA PRO A 93 -4.82 4.96 5.28
C PRO A 93 -4.28 6.10 6.14
N LEU A 94 -4.30 5.92 7.46
CA LEU A 94 -3.66 6.85 8.39
C LEU A 94 -2.14 6.70 8.31
N SER A 95 -1.45 7.84 8.30
CA SER A 95 0.01 7.88 8.31
C SER A 95 0.55 7.30 9.63
N ILE A 96 1.70 6.62 9.56
CA ILE A 96 2.44 6.16 10.75
C ILE A 96 3.10 7.34 11.48
N ASP A 97 3.37 8.43 10.76
CA ASP A 97 3.86 9.68 11.32
C ASP A 97 2.79 10.28 12.25
N PRO A 98 3.06 10.41 13.57
CA PRO A 98 2.09 10.91 14.53
C PRO A 98 1.67 12.36 14.25
N ASP A 99 2.50 13.13 13.54
CA ASP A 99 2.23 14.53 13.19
C ASP A 99 1.34 14.68 11.94
N ARG A 100 0.71 13.59 11.49
CA ARG A 100 -0.17 13.55 10.31
C ARG A 100 -1.59 13.07 10.64
N SER A 101 -1.88 12.86 11.93
CA SER A 101 -3.19 12.48 12.41
C SER A 101 -3.48 13.04 13.79
N THR A 102 -4.74 13.41 14.03
CA THR A 102 -5.19 13.99 15.30
C THR A 102 -6.20 13.09 15.98
N LEU A 103 -6.02 12.86 17.28
CA LEU A 103 -6.98 12.16 18.13
C LEU A 103 -8.04 13.14 18.64
N MET A 104 -9.29 12.93 18.23
CA MET A 104 -10.41 13.72 18.72
C MET A 104 -10.83 13.22 20.12
N SER A 105 -10.52 14.00 21.16
CA SER A 105 -10.79 13.64 22.56
C SER A 105 -12.27 13.35 22.88
N CYS A 106 -13.20 14.00 22.17
CA CYS A 106 -14.64 13.83 22.38
C CYS A 106 -15.21 12.46 21.99
N CYS A 107 -14.60 11.76 21.03
CA CYS A 107 -15.10 10.48 20.51
C CYS A 107 -14.00 9.43 20.34
N CYS A 108 -12.78 9.73 20.80
CA CYS A 108 -11.59 8.90 20.68
C CYS A 108 -11.36 8.38 19.25
N LYS A 109 -11.64 9.21 18.25
CA LYS A 109 -11.37 8.88 16.84
C LYS A 109 -10.09 9.54 16.39
N LEU A 110 -9.20 8.74 15.82
CA LEU A 110 -8.02 9.21 15.11
C LEU A 110 -8.44 9.58 13.68
N ILE A 111 -8.21 10.82 13.27
CA ILE A 111 -8.54 11.33 11.95
C ILE A 111 -7.28 11.86 11.27
N CYS A 112 -7.22 11.87 9.94
CA CYS A 112 -6.09 12.49 9.25
C CYS A 112 -6.17 14.03 9.31
N ASP A 113 -5.01 14.67 9.32
CA ASP A 113 -4.91 16.14 9.36
C ASP A 113 -5.58 16.80 8.16
N GLY A 114 -5.65 16.11 7.02
CA GLY A 114 -6.37 16.60 5.85
C GLY A 114 -7.86 16.82 6.14
N CYS A 115 -8.50 15.89 6.85
CA CYS A 115 -9.91 16.01 7.25
C CYS A 115 -10.11 17.05 8.36
N GLU A 116 -9.16 17.15 9.30
CA GLU A 116 -9.18 18.21 10.32
C GLU A 116 -9.03 19.60 9.69
N TYR A 117 -8.05 19.77 8.80
CA TYR A 117 -7.80 21.02 8.10
C TYR A 117 -8.98 21.43 7.22
N ALA A 118 -9.60 20.49 6.51
CA ALA A 118 -10.82 20.74 5.75
C ALA A 118 -11.97 21.23 6.64
N ASN A 119 -12.08 20.69 7.85
CA ASN A 119 -13.06 21.14 8.84
C ASN A 119 -12.79 22.57 9.29
N GLN A 120 -11.54 22.91 9.63
CA GLN A 120 -11.13 24.26 10.01
C GLN A 120 -11.36 25.27 8.88
N ILE A 121 -11.17 24.89 7.61
CA ILE A 121 -11.49 25.75 6.47
C ILE A 121 -12.99 26.05 6.42
N ARG A 122 -13.86 25.04 6.57
CA ARG A 122 -15.31 25.21 6.57
C ARG A 122 -15.74 26.16 7.69
N GLU A 123 -15.25 25.91 8.91
CA GLU A 123 -15.58 26.72 10.08
C GLU A 123 -15.19 28.18 9.90
N ARG A 124 -14.01 28.46 9.33
CA ARG A 124 -13.59 29.84 9.03
C ARG A 124 -14.45 30.52 7.98
N LYS A 125 -14.80 29.81 6.89
CA LYS A 125 -15.62 30.37 5.80
C LYS A 125 -17.03 30.70 6.26
N GLU A 126 -17.61 29.83 7.07
CA GLU A 126 -18.99 29.94 7.54
C GLU A 126 -19.11 30.64 8.91
N LYS A 127 -17.98 31.06 9.50
CA LYS A 127 -17.90 31.69 10.83
C LYS A 127 -18.55 30.82 11.92
N LEU A 128 -18.32 29.51 11.87
CA LEU A 128 -18.81 28.55 12.84
C LEU A 128 -17.82 28.37 13.99
N ASP A 129 -18.34 27.98 15.15
CA ASP A 129 -17.52 27.52 16.27
C ASP A 129 -16.80 26.21 15.93
N HIS A 130 -15.65 25.99 16.59
CA HIS A 130 -14.86 24.79 16.37
C HIS A 130 -15.55 23.54 16.93
N THR A 131 -15.73 22.54 16.06
CA THR A 131 -16.41 21.27 16.35
C THR A 131 -15.56 20.09 15.87
N CYS A 132 -15.77 18.92 16.48
CA CYS A 132 -15.14 17.70 16.04
C CYS A 132 -15.49 17.38 14.57
N PRO A 133 -14.50 17.11 13.70
CA PRO A 133 -14.78 16.77 12.30
C PRO A 133 -15.59 15.48 12.13
N PHE A 134 -15.50 14.56 13.08
CA PHE A 134 -16.18 13.25 13.05
C PHE A 134 -17.57 13.30 13.70
N CYS A 135 -17.66 13.57 15.01
CA CYS A 135 -18.93 13.51 15.74
C CYS A 135 -19.63 14.86 15.92
N ARG A 136 -19.05 15.96 15.39
CA ARG A 136 -19.57 17.34 15.50
C ARG A 136 -19.71 17.88 16.93
N HIS A 137 -19.18 17.18 17.95
CA HIS A 137 -19.19 17.69 19.33
C HIS A 137 -18.40 19.01 19.41
N PRO A 138 -18.95 20.06 20.05
CA PRO A 138 -18.26 21.33 20.20
C PRO A 138 -17.00 21.18 21.04
N HIS A 139 -15.93 21.87 20.66
CA HIS A 139 -14.70 21.82 21.43
C HIS A 139 -14.90 22.57 22.76
N GLN A 140 -14.76 21.88 23.89
CA GLN A 140 -14.93 22.46 25.23
C GLN A 140 -13.82 23.49 25.48
N ASN A 141 -14.11 24.76 25.22
CA ASN A 141 -13.18 25.86 25.49
C ASN A 141 -13.16 26.12 27.01
N ARG A 142 -12.10 25.70 27.72
CA ARG A 142 -11.94 25.87 29.19
C ARG A 142 -11.94 27.34 29.67
N ARG A 143 -12.15 28.33 28.79
CA ARG A 143 -12.09 29.77 29.11
C ARG A 143 -13.43 30.47 29.36
N LYS A 144 -14.57 29.74 29.46
CA LYS A 144 -15.87 30.35 29.84
C LYS A 144 -16.66 29.51 30.83
N LYS A 145 -16.17 29.38 32.07
CA LYS A 145 -17.01 29.15 33.25
C LYS A 145 -16.43 29.95 34.43
N GLY A 146 -16.52 31.28 34.35
CA GLY A 146 -16.60 32.09 35.55
C GLY A 146 -17.96 31.82 36.19
N ILE A 147 -18.01 30.80 37.05
CA ILE A 147 -19.14 30.55 37.93
C ILE A 147 -19.15 31.72 38.90
N GLY A 148 -20.19 32.55 38.86
CA GLY A 148 -20.48 33.48 39.95
C GLY A 148 -20.64 32.66 41.22
N MET A 149 -19.68 32.79 42.14
CA MET A 149 -19.88 32.42 43.53
C MET A 149 -20.40 33.66 44.25
N LEU A 150 -21.40 33.38 45.09
CA LEU A 150 -22.15 34.24 46.00
C LEU A 150 -21.32 35.36 46.65
#